data_AF-J9G9F1-F1
#
_entry.id   AF-J9G9F1-F1
#
_cell.length_a   1.000
_cell.length_b   1.000
_cell.length_c   1.000
_cell.angle_alpha   90.00
_cell.angle_beta   90.00
_cell.angle_gamma   90.00
#
_symmetry.space_group_name_H-M   'P 1'
#
loop_
_entity.id
_entity.type
_entity.pdbx_description
1 polymer ?
#
loop_
_entity_poly.entity_id
_entity_poly.type
_entity_poly.pdbx_seq_one_letter_code
_entity_poly.pdbx_strand_id
1 'polypeptide(L)'
;MYPMDFEEFRWALGDTASIPLIRTFYEKRMPLGAAHRTKQRDLRLYMLVGGMPQAVNEYLNTNNLAKVDVVKRRIIQLYSDDFLKIDPTGKLSKLFMAIPAQLNKKATRFYTSAVVGGLKEDIEAEMLINLEDSKAVLVSYHSDDPNVGMSLTKDMSKYKLFVADTGLFVTMVFWDKDFAENVIYQKLLADKLEANLGYIYENLVAQMLTAAGSKLFYYTFDKDDKHSYEIDFLLSRGNKICPY
;
A
#
# COMPACT_ATOMS: atom_id res chain seq x y z
N MET A 1 -13.45 -1.35 8.80
CA MET A 1 -13.53 -2.45 7.81
C MET A 1 -12.27 -2.38 6.98
N TYR A 2 -11.52 -3.46 6.85
CA TYR A 2 -10.31 -3.50 6.02
C TYR A 2 -10.68 -3.89 4.58
N PRO A 3 -9.89 -3.48 3.58
CA PRO A 3 -10.05 -3.99 2.22
C PRO A 3 -9.79 -5.50 2.21
N MET A 4 -10.47 -6.21 1.31
CA MET A 4 -10.22 -7.62 1.05
C MET A 4 -8.75 -7.84 0.70
N ASP A 5 -8.18 -8.96 1.12
CA ASP A 5 -6.87 -9.37 0.63
C ASP A 5 -6.95 -10.01 -0.77
N PHE A 6 -5.80 -10.40 -1.32
CA PHE A 6 -5.76 -11.02 -2.65
C PHE A 6 -6.51 -12.37 -2.70
N GLU A 7 -6.46 -13.17 -1.64
CA GLU A 7 -7.13 -14.47 -1.57
C GLU A 7 -8.66 -14.29 -1.54
N GLU A 8 -9.16 -13.39 -0.69
CA GLU A 8 -10.56 -13.00 -0.63
C GLU A 8 -11.06 -12.42 -1.96
N PHE A 9 -10.24 -11.60 -2.64
CA PHE A 9 -10.56 -11.10 -3.97
C PHE A 9 -10.69 -12.23 -5.00
N ARG A 10 -9.84 -13.26 -4.95
CA ARG A 10 -9.98 -14.44 -5.83
C ARG A 10 -11.24 -15.21 -5.55
N TRP A 11 -11.60 -15.38 -4.28
CA TRP A 11 -12.86 -16.04 -3.89
C TRP A 11 -14.08 -15.27 -4.39
N ALA A 12 -14.06 -13.93 -4.31
CA ALA A 12 -15.13 -13.09 -4.85
C ALA A 12 -15.31 -13.27 -6.37
N LEU A 13 -14.22 -13.56 -7.10
CA LEU A 13 -14.25 -13.92 -8.53
C LEU A 13 -14.62 -15.40 -8.79
N GLY A 14 -14.94 -16.17 -7.76
CA GLY A 14 -15.27 -17.60 -7.86
C GLY A 14 -14.05 -18.54 -7.94
N ASP A 15 -12.83 -18.03 -7.75
CA ASP A 15 -11.59 -18.80 -7.82
C ASP A 15 -11.11 -19.18 -6.41
N THR A 16 -11.64 -20.28 -5.88
CA THR A 16 -11.26 -20.84 -4.58
C THR A 16 -10.12 -21.87 -4.67
N ALA A 17 -9.75 -22.29 -5.89
CA ALA A 17 -8.78 -23.36 -6.11
C ALA A 17 -7.35 -22.86 -6.33
N SER A 18 -7.17 -21.65 -6.88
CA SER A 18 -5.83 -21.17 -7.27
C SER A 18 -4.91 -20.92 -6.08
N ILE A 19 -5.39 -20.36 -4.97
CA ILE A 19 -4.54 -20.04 -3.82
C ILE A 19 -4.02 -21.31 -3.11
N PRO A 20 -4.85 -22.32 -2.81
CA PRO A 20 -4.36 -23.61 -2.30
C PRO A 20 -3.36 -24.30 -3.22
N LEU A 21 -3.57 -24.20 -4.55
CA LEU A 21 -2.64 -24.76 -5.53
C LEU A 21 -1.29 -24.03 -5.51
N ILE A 22 -1.29 -22.69 -5.52
CA ILE A 22 -0.06 -21.88 -5.43
C ILE A 22 0.71 -22.23 -4.16
N ARG A 23 0.01 -22.36 -3.03
CA ARG A 23 0.60 -22.76 -1.74
C ARG A 23 1.30 -24.11 -1.84
N THR A 24 0.64 -25.11 -2.43
CA THR A 24 1.21 -26.46 -2.63
C THR A 24 2.49 -26.42 -3.48
N PHE A 25 2.49 -25.65 -4.56
CA PHE A 25 3.67 -25.50 -5.43
C PHE A 25 4.81 -24.77 -4.70
N TYR A 26 4.50 -23.73 -3.94
CA TYR A 26 5.48 -23.00 -3.13
C TYR A 26 6.13 -23.91 -2.07
N GLU A 27 5.33 -24.65 -1.31
CA GLU A 27 5.82 -25.57 -0.27
C GLU A 27 6.68 -26.68 -0.85
N LYS A 28 6.31 -27.22 -2.02
CA LYS A 28 7.09 -28.23 -2.76
C LYS A 28 8.26 -27.64 -3.54
N ARG A 29 8.45 -26.31 -3.52
CA ARG A 29 9.46 -25.58 -4.31
C ARG A 29 9.42 -25.94 -5.80
N MET A 30 8.21 -26.09 -6.34
CA MET A 30 7.96 -26.43 -7.74
C MET A 30 7.58 -25.19 -8.55
N PRO A 31 8.08 -25.05 -9.79
CA PRO A 31 7.67 -23.95 -10.66
C PRO A 31 6.22 -24.12 -11.13
N LEU A 32 5.47 -23.02 -11.20
CA LEU A 32 4.10 -23.00 -11.76
C LEU A 32 4.07 -23.10 -13.30
N GLY A 33 5.22 -23.04 -13.97
CA GLY A 33 5.31 -23.10 -15.43
C GLY A 33 4.47 -22.02 -16.12
N ALA A 34 3.69 -22.41 -17.12
CA ALA A 34 2.83 -21.48 -17.87
C ALA A 34 1.77 -20.77 -17.00
N ALA A 35 1.33 -21.39 -15.90
CA ALA A 35 0.33 -20.82 -15.01
C ALA A 35 0.86 -19.59 -14.24
N HIS A 36 2.17 -19.45 -14.10
CA HIS A 36 2.79 -18.31 -13.40
C HIS A 36 2.36 -16.97 -14.01
N ARG A 37 2.40 -16.84 -15.34
CA ARG A 37 1.99 -15.60 -16.04
C ARG A 37 0.52 -15.28 -15.80
N THR A 38 -0.35 -16.29 -15.80
CA THR A 38 -1.77 -16.10 -15.50
C THR A 38 -1.97 -15.59 -14.07
N LYS A 39 -1.28 -16.19 -13.09
CA LYS A 39 -1.40 -15.75 -11.68
C LYS A 39 -0.79 -14.36 -11.43
N GLN A 40 0.26 -13.97 -12.17
CA GLN A 40 0.74 -12.60 -12.16
C GLN A 40 -0.27 -11.60 -12.73
N ARG A 41 -1.01 -11.97 -13.80
CA ARG A 41 -2.10 -11.15 -14.33
C ARG A 41 -3.23 -11.00 -13.32
N ASP A 42 -3.60 -12.09 -12.65
CA ASP A 42 -4.60 -12.07 -11.59
C ASP A 42 -4.20 -11.10 -10.47
N LEU A 43 -2.92 -11.11 -10.06
CA LEU A 43 -2.42 -10.17 -9.05
C LEU A 43 -2.45 -8.72 -9.53
N ARG A 44 -2.06 -8.46 -10.79
CA ARG A 44 -2.13 -7.09 -11.34
C ARG A 44 -3.56 -6.59 -11.49
N LEU A 45 -4.51 -7.47 -11.81
CA LEU A 45 -5.93 -7.13 -11.79
C LEU A 45 -6.37 -6.71 -10.38
N TYR A 46 -5.95 -7.45 -9.35
CA TYR A 46 -6.19 -7.05 -7.96
C TYR A 46 -5.56 -5.70 -7.61
N MET A 47 -4.32 -5.43 -8.05
CA MET A 47 -3.69 -4.11 -7.84
C MET A 47 -4.50 -2.97 -8.49
N LEU A 48 -5.15 -3.23 -9.63
CA LEU A 48 -5.96 -2.25 -10.34
C LEU A 48 -7.34 -2.05 -9.70
N VAL A 49 -7.98 -3.12 -9.23
CA VAL A 49 -9.32 -3.06 -8.64
C VAL A 49 -9.27 -2.66 -7.15
N GLY A 50 -8.30 -3.18 -6.41
CA GLY A 50 -8.24 -3.11 -4.95
C GLY A 50 -9.10 -4.20 -4.29
N GLY A 51 -9.12 -4.15 -2.96
CA GLY A 51 -9.94 -5.00 -2.09
C GLY A 51 -11.16 -4.29 -1.50
N MET A 52 -11.37 -3.01 -1.78
CA MET A 52 -12.57 -2.29 -1.31
C MET A 52 -13.86 -2.95 -1.85
N PRO A 53 -14.80 -3.41 -0.99
CA PRO A 53 -15.97 -4.18 -1.43
C PRO A 53 -16.80 -3.49 -2.52
N GLN A 54 -16.93 -2.17 -2.46
CA GLN A 54 -17.65 -1.38 -3.47
C GLN A 54 -16.95 -1.40 -4.83
N ALA A 55 -15.61 -1.33 -4.86
CA ALA A 55 -14.83 -1.41 -6.09
C ALA A 55 -14.84 -2.83 -6.68
N VAL A 56 -14.73 -3.85 -5.82
CA VAL A 56 -14.83 -5.27 -6.23
C VAL A 56 -16.22 -5.57 -6.81
N ASN A 57 -17.29 -5.11 -6.16
CA ASN A 57 -18.66 -5.28 -6.67
C ASN A 57 -18.88 -4.59 -8.01
N GLU A 58 -18.37 -3.36 -8.18
CA GLU A 58 -18.47 -2.67 -9.47
C GLU A 58 -17.74 -3.44 -10.58
N TYR A 59 -16.57 -4.02 -10.26
CA TYR A 59 -15.84 -4.87 -11.19
C TYR A 59 -16.63 -6.14 -11.55
N LEU A 60 -17.18 -6.84 -10.56
CA LEU A 60 -18.01 -8.03 -10.77
C LEU A 60 -19.24 -7.76 -11.64
N ASN A 61 -19.90 -6.62 -11.42
CA ASN A 61 -21.14 -6.27 -12.11
C ASN A 61 -20.91 -5.78 -13.55
N THR A 62 -19.78 -5.13 -13.82
CA THR A 62 -19.58 -4.40 -15.08
C THR A 62 -18.38 -4.87 -15.90
N ASN A 63 -17.43 -5.56 -15.28
CA ASN A 63 -16.13 -5.90 -15.84
C ASN A 63 -15.42 -4.68 -16.48
N ASN A 64 -15.64 -3.48 -15.93
CA ASN A 64 -15.18 -2.22 -16.51
C ASN A 64 -14.35 -1.42 -15.51
N LEU A 65 -13.03 -1.38 -15.74
CA LEU A 65 -12.08 -0.68 -14.88
C LEU A 65 -12.28 0.84 -14.82
N ALA A 66 -12.87 1.46 -15.85
CA ALA A 66 -13.18 2.90 -15.82
C ALA A 66 -14.30 3.19 -14.82
N LYS A 67 -15.31 2.33 -14.75
CA LYS A 67 -16.39 2.45 -13.76
C LYS A 67 -15.89 2.18 -12.35
N VAL A 68 -15.01 1.18 -12.20
CA VAL A 68 -14.32 0.91 -10.92
C VAL A 68 -13.53 2.14 -10.47
N ASP A 69 -12.82 2.82 -11.37
CA ASP A 69 -12.08 4.05 -11.04
C ASP A 69 -12.99 5.16 -10.51
N VAL A 70 -14.17 5.36 -11.10
CA VAL A 70 -15.17 6.32 -10.61
C VAL A 70 -15.60 5.97 -9.18
N VAL A 71 -15.85 4.70 -8.89
CA VAL A 71 -16.19 4.23 -7.53
C VAL A 71 -15.02 4.48 -6.57
N LYS A 72 -13.79 4.16 -6.95
CA LYS A 72 -12.60 4.40 -6.12
C LYS A 72 -12.38 5.88 -5.83
N ARG A 73 -12.55 6.77 -6.83
CA ARG A 73 -12.48 8.22 -6.62
C ARG A 73 -13.49 8.72 -5.61
N ARG A 74 -14.72 8.18 -5.66
CA ARG A 74 -15.75 8.47 -4.65
C ARG A 74 -15.33 8.00 -3.26
N ILE A 75 -14.74 6.81 -3.12
CA ILE A 75 -14.23 6.30 -1.84
C ILE A 75 -13.13 7.21 -1.27
N ILE A 76 -12.17 7.61 -2.11
CA ILE A 76 -11.09 8.53 -1.74
C ILE A 76 -11.66 9.86 -1.28
N GLN A 77 -12.64 10.41 -1.99
CA GLN A 77 -13.31 11.65 -1.59
C GLN A 77 -14.02 11.51 -0.24
N LEU A 78 -14.68 10.38 0.02
CA LEU A 78 -15.31 10.13 1.32
C LEU A 78 -14.29 10.10 2.46
N TYR A 79 -13.12 9.49 2.25
CA TYR A 79 -12.03 9.56 3.24
C TYR A 79 -11.56 11.00 3.44
N SER A 80 -11.34 11.76 2.37
CA SER A 80 -10.97 13.18 2.44
C SER A 80 -12.00 14.03 3.20
N ASP A 81 -13.29 13.76 3.01
CA ASP A 81 -14.38 14.46 3.69
C ASP A 81 -14.44 14.10 5.18
N ASP A 82 -14.21 12.83 5.52
CA ASP A 82 -14.14 12.39 6.92
C ASP A 82 -12.92 12.97 7.64
N PHE A 83 -11.78 13.08 6.95
CA PHE A 83 -10.60 13.77 7.49
C PHE A 83 -10.85 15.26 7.74
N LEU A 84 -11.65 15.92 6.90
CA LEU A 84 -12.04 17.33 7.11
C LEU A 84 -12.94 17.51 8.33
N LYS A 85 -13.74 16.50 8.71
CA LYS A 85 -14.54 16.54 9.93
C LYS A 85 -13.66 16.42 11.19
N ILE A 86 -12.58 15.64 11.11
CA ILE A 86 -11.62 15.45 12.21
C ILE A 86 -10.69 16.65 12.33
N ASP A 87 -10.16 17.13 11.20
CA ASP A 87 -9.26 18.27 11.09
C ASP A 87 -9.83 19.31 10.10
N PRO A 88 -10.55 20.34 10.60
CA PRO A 88 -11.13 21.39 9.76
C PRO A 88 -10.10 22.22 8.98
N THR A 89 -8.80 22.14 9.33
CA THR A 89 -7.74 22.83 8.59
C THR A 89 -7.43 22.16 7.25
N GLY A 90 -7.89 20.91 7.06
CA GLY A 90 -7.68 20.10 5.87
C GLY A 90 -6.25 19.59 5.70
N LYS A 91 -5.39 19.73 6.72
CA LYS A 91 -4.02 19.22 6.69
C LYS A 91 -4.01 17.69 6.64
N LEU A 92 -4.87 17.04 7.41
CA LEU A 92 -5.00 15.59 7.44
C LEU A 92 -5.35 15.00 6.04
N SER A 93 -6.32 15.60 5.36
CA SER A 93 -6.69 15.24 3.98
C SER A 93 -5.53 15.47 3.00
N LYS A 94 -4.78 16.57 3.14
CA LYS A 94 -3.58 16.83 2.32
C LYS A 94 -2.47 15.80 2.56
N LEU A 95 -2.25 15.38 3.80
CA LEU A 95 -1.27 14.33 4.14
C LEU A 95 -1.66 13.00 3.49
N PHE A 96 -2.93 12.60 3.60
CA PHE A 96 -3.45 11.40 2.94
C PHE A 96 -3.23 11.44 1.42
N MET A 97 -3.63 12.53 0.76
CA MET A 97 -3.46 12.68 -0.70
C MET A 97 -2.00 12.78 -1.15
N ALA A 98 -1.07 13.11 -0.25
CA ALA A 98 0.36 13.22 -0.56
C ALA A 98 1.12 11.89 -0.48
N ILE A 99 0.52 10.80 0.00
CA ILE A 99 1.17 9.48 0.15
C ILE A 99 1.85 9.02 -1.15
N PRO A 100 1.19 9.04 -2.33
CA PRO A 100 1.84 8.60 -3.57
C PRO A 100 3.09 9.41 -3.93
N ALA A 101 3.05 10.74 -3.70
CA ALA A 101 4.18 11.61 -4.02
C ALA A 101 5.38 11.38 -3.10
N GLN A 102 5.14 11.02 -1.83
CA GLN A 102 6.20 10.68 -0.87
C GLN A 102 6.87 9.35 -1.22
N LEU A 103 6.09 8.32 -1.55
CA LEU A 103 6.63 7.01 -1.96
C LEU A 103 7.40 7.09 -3.29
N ASN A 104 6.88 7.82 -4.29
CA ASN A 104 7.55 7.96 -5.58
C ASN A 104 8.93 8.65 -5.48
N LYS A 105 9.11 9.55 -4.51
CA LYS A 105 10.40 10.23 -4.25
C LYS A 105 11.43 9.34 -3.57
N LYS A 106 11.08 8.10 -3.19
CA LYS A 106 11.93 7.20 -2.39
C LYS A 106 12.46 7.90 -1.13
N ALA A 107 11.58 8.65 -0.48
CA ALA A 107 11.91 9.34 0.75
C ALA A 107 12.15 8.31 1.86
N THR A 108 13.22 8.48 2.64
CA THR A 108 13.56 7.59 3.76
C THR A 108 12.56 7.69 4.92
N ARG A 109 11.65 8.67 4.89
CA ARG A 109 10.49 8.82 5.76
C ARG A 109 9.44 9.70 5.11
N PHE A 110 8.25 9.75 5.66
CA PHE A 110 7.20 10.68 5.28
C PHE A 110 7.50 12.08 5.86
N TYR A 111 7.67 13.07 4.99
CA TYR A 111 7.96 14.45 5.42
C TYR A 111 6.66 15.28 5.46
N THR A 112 5.99 15.31 6.62
CA THR A 112 4.78 16.11 6.85
C THR A 112 4.98 17.59 6.54
N SER A 113 6.12 18.14 6.94
CA SER A 113 6.48 19.54 6.71
C SER A 113 6.54 19.94 5.24
N ALA A 114 6.90 19.01 4.35
CA ALA A 114 6.91 19.25 2.91
C ALA A 114 5.50 19.32 2.30
N VAL A 115 4.47 18.89 3.03
CA VAL A 115 3.07 18.85 2.57
C VAL A 115 2.24 19.96 3.21
N VAL A 116 2.37 20.14 4.53
CA VAL A 116 1.49 21.04 5.31
C VAL A 116 2.24 22.13 6.08
N GLY A 117 3.55 22.27 5.83
CA GLY A 117 4.42 23.18 6.57
C GLY A 117 4.84 22.63 7.94
N GLY A 118 5.75 23.32 8.62
CA GLY A 118 6.22 22.91 9.94
C GLY A 118 5.09 22.80 10.95
N LEU A 119 5.02 21.66 11.62
CA LEU A 119 4.10 21.40 12.72
C LEU A 119 4.90 21.26 14.02
N LYS A 120 4.22 21.49 15.15
CA LYS A 120 4.74 21.05 16.44
C LYS A 120 4.62 19.53 16.53
N GLU A 121 5.52 18.90 17.28
CA GLU A 121 5.61 17.43 17.37
C GLU A 121 4.33 16.79 17.92
N ASP A 122 3.65 17.43 18.88
CA ASP A 122 2.38 16.99 19.45
C ASP A 122 1.26 16.95 18.41
N ILE A 123 1.15 18.00 17.59
CA ILE A 123 0.16 18.10 16.51
C ILE A 123 0.46 17.07 15.41
N GLU A 124 1.73 16.88 15.06
CA GLU A 124 2.12 15.89 14.05
C GLU A 124 1.80 14.45 14.52
N ALA A 125 2.09 14.14 15.78
CA ALA A 125 1.75 12.85 16.38
C ALA A 125 0.23 12.61 16.41
N GLU A 126 -0.56 13.62 16.77
CA GLU A 126 -2.03 13.55 16.74
C GLU A 126 -2.57 13.30 15.32
N MET A 127 -2.02 13.98 14.31
CA MET A 127 -2.39 13.74 12.91
C MET A 127 -2.05 12.32 12.46
N LEU A 128 -0.89 11.79 12.84
CA LEU A 128 -0.52 10.41 12.52
C LEU A 128 -1.49 9.41 13.15
N ILE A 129 -1.86 9.59 14.42
CA ILE A 129 -2.85 8.75 15.12
C ILE A 129 -4.19 8.78 14.38
N ASN A 130 -4.67 9.97 14.01
CA ASN A 130 -5.92 10.13 13.28
C ASN A 130 -5.88 9.44 11.89
N LEU A 131 -4.75 9.48 11.17
CA LEU A 131 -4.58 8.73 9.92
C LEU A 131 -4.61 7.22 10.15
N GLU A 132 -3.91 6.72 11.17
CA GLU A 132 -3.87 5.28 11.50
C GLU A 132 -5.24 4.75 11.98
N ASP A 133 -5.98 5.54 12.74
CA ASP A 133 -7.30 5.18 13.26
C ASP A 133 -8.38 5.18 12.18
N SER A 134 -8.21 5.97 11.11
CA SER A 134 -9.11 5.96 9.95
C SER A 134 -9.16 4.62 9.22
N LYS A 135 -8.13 3.77 9.39
CA LYS A 135 -7.90 2.53 8.63
C LYS A 135 -7.76 2.74 7.12
N ALA A 136 -7.64 3.98 6.64
CA ALA A 136 -7.33 4.30 5.25
C ALA A 136 -5.82 4.23 4.95
N VAL A 137 -4.98 4.24 5.99
CA VAL A 137 -3.52 4.30 5.91
C VAL A 137 -2.89 3.20 6.75
N LEU A 138 -1.74 2.69 6.29
CA LEU A 138 -0.85 1.79 7.01
C LEU A 138 0.43 2.54 7.34
N VAL A 139 0.94 2.35 8.56
CA VAL A 139 2.15 3.01 9.04
C VAL A 139 3.27 1.98 9.16
N SER A 140 4.43 2.27 8.55
CA SER A 140 5.67 1.52 8.77
C SER A 140 6.64 2.39 9.55
N TYR A 141 7.04 1.95 10.74
CA TYR A 141 7.97 2.70 11.59
C TYR A 141 9.41 2.27 11.34
N HIS A 142 10.33 3.22 11.41
CA HIS A 142 11.75 2.91 11.36
C HIS A 142 12.15 2.18 12.64
N SER A 143 12.98 1.14 12.52
CA SER A 143 13.54 0.41 13.66
C SER A 143 15.01 0.79 13.84
N ASP A 144 15.34 1.70 14.78
CA ASP A 144 16.72 2.18 14.97
C ASP A 144 17.70 1.04 15.35
N ASP A 145 17.21 0.05 16.09
CA ASP A 145 17.91 -1.21 16.40
C ASP A 145 17.01 -2.41 16.05
N PRO A 146 17.18 -3.01 14.86
CA PRO A 146 16.40 -4.18 14.43
C PRO A 146 16.67 -5.40 15.34
N ASN A 147 15.74 -5.68 16.24
CA ASN A 147 15.74 -6.89 17.07
C ASN A 147 14.32 -7.51 17.12
N VAL A 148 14.14 -8.68 17.74
CA VAL A 148 12.82 -9.35 17.80
C VAL A 148 11.73 -8.46 18.42
N GLY A 149 12.13 -7.50 19.26
CA GLY A 149 11.29 -6.48 19.86
C GLY A 149 11.30 -5.13 19.14
N MET A 150 11.22 -5.08 17.80
CA MET A 150 11.14 -3.81 17.02
C MET A 150 10.07 -2.84 17.52
N SER A 151 9.02 -3.32 18.19
CA SER A 151 8.03 -2.43 18.84
C SER A 151 8.60 -1.60 19.99
N LEU A 152 9.71 -2.02 20.61
CA LEU A 152 10.43 -1.32 21.68
C LEU A 152 11.49 -0.35 21.13
N THR A 153 12.01 -0.61 19.92
CA THR A 153 13.09 0.16 19.30
C THR A 153 12.62 1.02 18.12
N LYS A 154 11.30 1.13 17.91
CA LYS A 154 10.76 1.96 16.83
C LYS A 154 10.91 3.45 17.11
N ASP A 155 11.30 4.19 16.09
CA ASP A 155 11.31 5.65 16.11
C ASP A 155 9.93 6.18 15.68
N MET A 156 9.20 6.82 16.60
CA MET A 156 7.89 7.40 16.33
C MET A 156 7.95 8.62 15.40
N SER A 157 9.12 9.25 15.26
CA SER A 157 9.36 10.43 14.40
C SER A 157 9.81 10.07 12.98
N LYS A 158 10.11 8.79 12.73
CA LYS A 158 10.51 8.27 11.42
C LYS A 158 9.56 7.15 10.99
N TYR A 159 8.66 7.48 10.09
CA TYR A 159 7.68 6.54 9.56
C TYR A 159 7.45 6.75 8.07
N LYS A 160 7.00 5.71 7.39
CA LYS A 160 6.41 5.76 6.04
C LYS A 160 4.92 5.50 6.14
N LEU A 161 4.16 6.10 5.22
CA LEU A 161 2.73 5.90 5.09
C LEU A 161 2.43 5.17 3.77
N PHE A 162 1.51 4.22 3.83
CA PHE A 162 0.97 3.48 2.69
C PHE A 162 -0.55 3.57 2.70
N VAL A 163 -1.19 3.51 1.55
CA VAL A 163 -2.65 3.45 1.49
C VAL A 163 -3.09 2.01 1.75
N ALA A 164 -4.09 1.82 2.61
CA ALA A 164 -4.53 0.50 3.03
C ALA A 164 -5.05 -0.38 1.88
N ASP A 165 -5.49 0.24 0.78
CA ASP A 165 -5.95 -0.43 -0.43
C ASP A 165 -5.12 0.01 -1.66
N THR A 166 -4.47 -0.95 -2.30
CA THR A 166 -3.61 -0.71 -3.46
C THR A 166 -4.38 -0.22 -4.69
N GLY A 167 -5.65 -0.59 -4.85
CA GLY A 167 -6.49 -0.08 -5.93
C GLY A 167 -6.80 1.41 -5.75
N LEU A 168 -7.07 1.84 -4.52
CA LEU A 168 -7.21 3.27 -4.18
C LEU A 168 -5.88 3.99 -4.41
N PHE A 169 -4.76 3.42 -3.97
CA PHE A 169 -3.42 3.97 -4.21
C PHE A 169 -3.17 4.25 -5.71
N VAL A 170 -3.42 3.27 -6.58
CA VAL A 170 -3.28 3.42 -8.04
C VAL A 170 -4.12 4.58 -8.59
N THR A 171 -5.32 4.79 -8.02
CA THR A 171 -6.21 5.90 -8.40
C THR A 171 -5.62 7.24 -7.97
N MET A 172 -5.08 7.32 -6.74
CA MET A 172 -4.49 8.53 -6.19
C MET A 172 -3.24 8.98 -6.96
N VAL A 173 -2.45 8.05 -7.49
CA VAL A 173 -1.27 8.38 -8.31
C VAL A 173 -1.64 9.20 -9.56
N PHE A 174 -2.86 9.05 -10.08
CA PHE A 174 -3.36 9.75 -11.28
C PHE A 174 -4.61 10.57 -10.95
N TRP A 175 -4.66 11.14 -9.75
CA TRP A 175 -5.82 11.88 -9.28
C TRP A 175 -6.22 13.03 -10.21
N ASP A 176 -5.23 13.70 -10.81
CA ASP A 176 -5.36 14.87 -11.69
C ASP A 176 -5.68 14.53 -13.16
N LYS A 177 -5.77 13.25 -13.52
CA LYS A 177 -6.01 12.81 -14.90
C LYS A 177 -7.26 11.98 -15.05
N ASP A 178 -7.84 12.01 -16.24
CA ASP A 178 -8.93 11.11 -16.60
C ASP A 178 -8.45 9.66 -16.71
N PHE A 179 -9.37 8.72 -16.48
CA PHE A 179 -9.07 7.28 -16.55
C PHE A 179 -8.44 6.87 -17.88
N ALA A 180 -8.91 7.45 -18.99
CA ALA A 180 -8.39 7.14 -20.33
C ALA A 180 -6.90 7.47 -20.49
N GLU A 181 -6.39 8.42 -19.72
CA GLU A 181 -4.98 8.84 -19.72
C GLU A 181 -4.16 8.10 -18.66
N ASN A 182 -4.76 7.14 -17.93
CA ASN A 182 -4.08 6.43 -16.87
C ASN A 182 -3.13 5.36 -17.44
N VAL A 183 -1.90 5.80 -17.70
CA VAL A 183 -0.80 4.99 -18.22
C VAL A 183 -0.46 3.81 -17.28
N ILE A 184 -0.74 3.90 -15.96
CA ILE A 184 -0.52 2.77 -15.05
C ILE A 184 -1.43 1.59 -15.41
N TYR A 185 -2.71 1.83 -15.70
CA TYR A 185 -3.62 0.73 -16.08
C TYR A 185 -3.10 0.02 -17.32
N GLN A 186 -2.68 0.78 -18.32
CA GLN A 186 -2.09 0.21 -19.54
C GLN A 186 -0.81 -0.58 -19.23
N LYS A 187 0.10 -0.04 -18.41
CA LYS A 187 1.37 -0.70 -18.06
C LYS A 187 1.18 -1.97 -17.22
N LEU A 188 0.31 -1.94 -16.22
CA LEU A 188 -0.01 -3.12 -15.40
C LEU A 188 -0.71 -4.22 -16.21
N LEU A 189 -1.51 -3.85 -17.21
CA LEU A 189 -2.12 -4.80 -18.14
C LEU A 189 -1.14 -5.33 -19.19
N ALA A 190 -0.16 -4.51 -19.62
CA ALA A 190 0.79 -4.84 -20.70
C ALA A 190 1.93 -5.82 -20.32
N ASP A 191 1.89 -6.43 -19.13
CA ASP A 191 2.86 -7.45 -18.68
C ASP A 191 4.32 -6.93 -18.60
N LYS A 192 4.53 -5.60 -18.59
CA LYS A 192 5.85 -4.96 -18.50
C LYS A 192 5.99 -4.22 -17.17
N LEU A 193 6.77 -4.82 -16.26
CA LEU A 193 7.27 -4.15 -15.06
C LEU A 193 8.32 -3.12 -15.49
N GLU A 194 7.87 -1.89 -15.72
CA GLU A 194 8.82 -0.77 -15.82
C GLU A 194 9.34 -0.45 -14.41
N ALA A 195 10.65 -0.22 -14.29
CA ALA A 195 11.33 0.11 -13.02
C ALA A 195 10.69 1.29 -12.25
N ASN A 196 9.88 2.09 -12.93
CA ASN A 196 9.19 3.26 -12.39
C ASN A 196 7.87 2.94 -11.65
N LEU A 197 7.50 1.66 -11.48
CA LEU A 197 6.28 1.25 -10.75
C LEU A 197 6.56 0.63 -9.36
N GLY A 198 7.81 0.67 -8.89
CA GLY A 198 8.23 0.01 -7.64
C GLY A 198 7.40 0.42 -6.41
N TYR A 199 7.02 1.69 -6.30
CA TYR A 199 6.23 2.21 -5.17
C TYR A 199 4.80 1.62 -5.10
N ILE A 200 4.23 1.15 -6.21
CA ILE A 200 2.93 0.47 -6.20
C ILE A 200 3.07 -0.92 -5.57
N TYR A 201 4.17 -1.61 -5.89
CA TYR A 201 4.48 -2.91 -5.30
C TYR A 201 4.87 -2.77 -3.84
N GLU A 202 5.59 -1.71 -3.45
CA GLU A 202 5.87 -1.39 -2.04
C GLU A 202 4.54 -1.24 -1.26
N ASN A 203 3.57 -0.49 -1.79
CA ASN A 203 2.25 -0.37 -1.19
C ASN A 203 1.48 -1.70 -1.16
N LEU A 204 1.56 -2.51 -2.22
CA LEU A 204 0.95 -3.84 -2.27
C LEU A 204 1.51 -4.77 -1.19
N VAL A 205 2.83 -4.78 -1.02
CA VAL A 205 3.51 -5.58 0.00
C VAL A 205 3.10 -5.10 1.39
N ALA A 206 3.08 -3.79 1.64
CA ALA A 206 2.56 -3.23 2.91
C ALA A 206 1.16 -3.76 3.22
N GLN A 207 0.24 -3.67 2.25
CA GLN A 207 -1.13 -4.18 2.40
C GLN A 207 -1.15 -5.69 2.69
N MET A 208 -0.43 -6.51 1.93
CA MET A 208 -0.40 -7.96 2.11
C MET A 208 0.17 -8.37 3.48
N LEU A 209 1.25 -7.71 3.92
CA LEU A 209 1.86 -7.98 5.21
C LEU A 209 0.93 -7.62 6.36
N THR A 210 0.24 -6.47 6.28
CA THR A 210 -0.75 -6.08 7.28
C THR A 210 -1.97 -6.99 7.28
N ALA A 211 -2.50 -7.38 6.12
CA ALA A 211 -3.61 -8.33 6.02
C ALA A 211 -3.25 -9.70 6.65
N ALA A 212 -1.99 -10.12 6.54
CA ALA A 212 -1.46 -11.30 7.21
C ALA A 212 -1.21 -11.12 8.73
N GLY A 213 -1.61 -9.97 9.31
CA GLY A 213 -1.49 -9.67 10.74
C GLY A 213 -0.13 -9.12 11.17
N SER A 214 0.73 -8.72 10.24
CA SER A 214 2.05 -8.18 10.57
C SER A 214 2.01 -6.67 10.81
N LYS A 215 2.77 -6.22 11.82
CA LYS A 215 3.15 -4.81 11.95
C LYS A 215 4.29 -4.49 10.99
N LEU A 216 4.27 -3.29 10.41
CA LEU A 216 5.26 -2.87 9.43
C LEU A 216 6.39 -2.10 10.12
N PHE A 217 7.61 -2.50 9.82
CA PHE A 217 8.82 -1.79 10.18
C PHE A 217 9.72 -1.71 8.96
N TYR A 218 10.57 -0.69 8.89
CA TYR A 218 11.59 -0.58 7.87
C TYR A 218 12.93 -0.20 8.51
N TYR A 219 14.02 -0.36 7.77
CA TYR A 219 15.34 -0.01 8.28
C TYR A 219 16.22 0.58 7.19
N THR A 220 17.06 1.52 7.60
CA THR A 220 18.06 2.15 6.73
C THR A 220 19.43 1.96 7.35
N PHE A 221 20.42 1.66 6.53
CA PHE A 221 21.82 1.60 6.96
C PHE A 221 22.69 2.36 5.97
N ASP A 222 23.71 3.03 6.50
CA ASP A 222 24.55 3.91 5.71
C ASP A 222 25.44 3.10 4.77
N LYS A 223 25.44 3.51 3.49
CA LYS A 223 26.39 3.03 2.50
C LYS A 223 27.63 3.93 2.49
N ASP A 224 27.40 5.24 2.51
CA ASP A 224 28.39 6.31 2.60
C ASP A 224 27.73 7.58 3.17
N ASP A 225 28.50 8.67 3.32
CA ASP A 225 28.04 9.94 3.91
C ASP A 225 26.81 10.58 3.21
N LYS A 226 26.45 10.13 1.99
CA LYS A 226 25.37 10.69 1.18
C LYS A 226 24.32 9.67 0.76
N HIS A 227 24.58 8.38 0.91
CA HIS A 227 23.70 7.32 0.48
C HIS A 227 23.46 6.33 1.60
N SER A 228 22.20 5.96 1.80
CA SER A 228 21.81 4.85 2.66
C SER A 228 21.14 3.78 1.80
N TYR A 229 21.34 2.53 2.19
CA TYR A 229 20.49 1.43 1.73
C TYR A 229 19.24 1.35 2.59
N GLU A 230 18.17 0.84 2.01
CA GLU A 230 16.90 0.65 2.69
C GLU A 230 16.43 -0.80 2.55
N ILE A 231 15.90 -1.33 3.64
CA ILE A 231 15.06 -2.52 3.66
C ILE A 231 13.63 -2.04 3.88
N ASP A 232 12.79 -2.17 2.84
CA ASP A 232 11.43 -1.60 2.82
C ASP A 232 10.55 -2.20 3.92
N PHE A 233 10.68 -3.50 4.20
CA PHE A 233 9.94 -4.15 5.28
C PHE A 233 10.79 -5.14 6.11
N LEU A 234 10.65 -5.05 7.43
CA LEU A 234 11.20 -5.96 8.42
C LEU A 234 10.08 -6.56 9.26
N LEU A 235 10.06 -7.89 9.35
CA LEU A 235 9.12 -8.63 10.19
C LEU A 235 9.84 -9.44 11.25
N SER A 236 9.22 -9.56 12.42
CA SER A 236 9.65 -10.47 13.48
C SER A 236 8.83 -11.76 13.39
N ARG A 237 9.51 -12.92 13.24
CA ARG A 237 8.89 -14.25 13.25
C ARG A 237 9.61 -15.14 14.27
N GLY A 238 8.99 -15.30 15.44
CA GLY A 238 9.62 -15.96 16.57
C GLY A 238 10.90 -15.22 16.97
N ASN A 239 12.04 -15.90 16.98
CA ASN A 239 13.34 -15.31 17.34
C ASN A 239 14.15 -14.80 16.13
N LYS A 240 13.51 -14.63 14.97
CA LYS A 240 14.18 -14.22 13.73
C LYS A 240 13.58 -12.94 13.17
N ILE A 241 14.46 -12.11 12.60
CA ILE A 241 14.08 -11.00 11.75
C ILE A 241 14.09 -11.49 10.31
N CYS A 242 13.04 -11.16 9.56
CA CYS A 242 12.90 -11.52 8.17
C CYS A 242 12.74 -10.24 7.34
N PRO A 243 13.72 -9.90 6.47
CA PRO A 243 13.57 -8.82 5.50
C PRO A 243 12.64 -9.24 4.36
N TYR A 244 11.81 -8.30 3.89
CA TYR A 244 10.86 -8.44 2.78
C TYR A 244 11.01 -7.30 1.78
#